data_AF-A0A952DBK0-F1
#
_entry.id   AF-A0A952DBK0-F1
#
_cell.length_a   1.000
_cell.length_b   1.000
_cell.length_c   1.000
_cell.angle_alpha   90.00
_cell.angle_beta   90.00
_cell.angle_gamma   90.00
#
_symmetry.space_group_name_H-M   'P 1'
#
loop_
_entity.id
_entity.type
_entity.pdbx_description
1 polymer ?
#
loop_
_entity_poly.entity_id
_entity_poly.type
_entity_poly.pdbx_seq_one_letter_code
_entity_poly.pdbx_strand_id
1 'polypeptide(L)' 'PTAQANVNGSLDNIAGVRNDAGNVVGLMPHPERALDPLLGSADGRVIFESVLAAVHA' A
#
# COMPACT_ATOMS: atom_id res chain seq x y z
N PRO A 1 -6.41 -4.10 15.08
CA PRO A 1 -7.19 -3.21 14.18
C PRO A 1 -8.58 -2.96 14.77
N THR A 2 -9.06 -1.71 14.75
CA THR A 2 -10.44 -1.37 15.16
C THR A 2 -11.38 -1.55 13.97
N ALA A 3 -12.69 -1.73 14.22
CA ALA A 3 -13.69 -1.74 13.15
C ALA A 3 -13.64 -0.46 12.30
N GLN A 4 -13.28 0.68 12.91
CA GLN A 4 -13.12 1.97 12.24
C GLN A 4 -11.95 2.01 11.25
N ALA A 5 -10.90 1.18 11.45
CA ALA A 5 -9.78 1.09 10.52
C ALA A 5 -10.17 0.39 9.20
N ASN A 6 -11.25 -0.40 9.21
CA ASN A 6 -11.77 -1.10 8.05
C ASN A 6 -12.92 -0.32 7.43
N VAL A 7 -12.58 0.59 6.53
CA VAL A 7 -13.53 1.55 5.95
C VAL A 7 -14.49 0.94 4.92
N ASN A 8 -14.24 -0.28 4.46
CA ASN A 8 -14.99 -0.94 3.41
C ASN A 8 -15.57 -2.31 3.81
N GLY A 9 -15.36 -2.75 5.07
CA GLY A 9 -15.87 -4.01 5.58
C GLY A 9 -15.20 -5.25 5.01
N SER A 10 -14.00 -5.15 4.44
CA SER A 10 -13.26 -6.31 3.91
C SER A 10 -13.00 -7.36 5.00
N LEU A 11 -13.17 -8.64 4.66
CA LEU A 11 -12.84 -9.75 5.57
C LEU A 11 -11.39 -9.63 6.05
N ASP A 12 -11.16 -9.87 7.34
CA ASP A 12 -9.86 -9.78 8.01
C ASP A 12 -9.14 -8.42 7.87
N ASN A 13 -9.86 -7.37 7.46
CA ASN A 13 -9.31 -6.05 7.13
C ASN A 13 -8.28 -6.09 5.99
N ILE A 14 -8.45 -7.01 5.03
CA ILE A 14 -7.55 -7.11 3.87
C ILE A 14 -7.68 -5.86 3.00
N ALA A 15 -6.60 -5.07 2.94
CA ALA A 15 -6.51 -3.86 2.12
C ALA A 15 -5.62 -4.06 0.87
N GLY A 16 -4.95 -5.20 0.76
CA GLY A 16 -4.11 -5.56 -0.38
C GLY A 16 -3.77 -7.04 -0.44
N VAL A 17 -3.41 -7.49 -1.63
CA VAL A 17 -3.01 -8.88 -1.92
C VAL A 17 -1.84 -8.88 -2.89
N ARG A 18 -1.11 -10.01 -2.94
CA ARG A 18 -0.07 -10.26 -3.94
C ARG A 18 -0.32 -11.58 -4.65
N ASN A 19 0.24 -11.75 -5.84
CA ASN A 19 0.29 -13.07 -6.46
C ASN A 19 1.34 -13.98 -5.80
N ASP A 20 1.29 -15.28 -6.10
CA ASP A 20 2.19 -16.28 -5.51
C ASP A 20 3.66 -15.98 -5.79
N ALA A 21 3.98 -15.53 -7.00
CA ALA A 21 5.32 -15.12 -7.41
C ALA A 21 5.82 -13.85 -6.71
N GLY A 22 4.93 -13.10 -6.03
CA GLY A 22 5.27 -11.89 -5.29
C GLY A 22 5.66 -10.68 -6.14
N ASN A 23 5.43 -10.71 -7.46
CA ASN A 23 5.80 -9.62 -8.39
C ASN A 23 4.60 -8.79 -8.86
N VAL A 24 3.38 -9.13 -8.45
CA VAL A 24 2.16 -8.35 -8.68
C VAL A 24 1.47 -8.10 -7.36
N VAL A 25 1.08 -6.84 -7.11
CA VAL A 25 0.34 -6.42 -5.92
C VAL A 25 -0.94 -5.68 -6.34
N GLY A 26 -2.03 -5.94 -5.63
CA GLY A 26 -3.28 -5.18 -5.73
C GLY A 26 -3.55 -4.50 -4.40
N LEU A 27 -3.83 -3.19 -4.42
CA LEU A 27 -4.08 -2.38 -3.23
C LEU A 27 -5.38 -1.59 -3.40
N MET A 28 -6.20 -1.57 -2.36
CA MET A 28 -7.28 -0.60 -2.20
C MET A 28 -6.79 0.79 -1.76
N PRO A 29 -5.85 0.96 -0.81
CA PRO A 29 -5.34 2.28 -0.47
C PRO A 29 -4.55 2.86 -1.65
N HIS A 30 -4.44 4.19 -1.67
CA HIS A 30 -3.86 4.97 -2.76
C HIS A 30 -2.50 5.54 -2.32
N PRO A 31 -1.43 4.73 -2.23
CA PRO A 31 -0.11 5.17 -1.75
C PRO A 31 0.48 6.29 -2.62
N GLU A 32 0.11 6.36 -3.89
CA GLU A 32 0.50 7.43 -4.81
C GLU A 32 -0.01 8.82 -4.38
N ARG A 33 -1.08 8.88 -3.57
CA ARG A 33 -1.61 10.14 -3.02
C ARG A 33 -0.92 10.55 -1.72
N ALA A 34 -0.16 9.64 -1.10
CA ALA A 34 0.57 9.85 0.15
C ALA A 34 2.10 9.91 -0.10
N LEU A 35 2.50 10.58 -1.17
CA LEU A 35 3.91 10.68 -1.60
C LEU A 35 4.63 11.91 -1.08
N ASP A 36 3.94 12.90 -0.51
CA ASP A 36 4.58 14.14 -0.09
C ASP A 36 3.82 14.78 1.07
N PRO A 37 4.51 15.34 2.09
CA PRO A 37 3.83 16.06 3.16
C PRO A 37 2.89 17.15 2.66
N LEU A 38 3.16 17.78 1.52
CA LEU A 38 2.29 18.77 0.89
C LEU A 38 0.94 18.18 0.42
N LEU A 39 0.89 16.87 0.15
CA LEU A 39 -0.33 16.13 -0.20
C LEU A 39 -1.04 15.56 1.04
N GLY A 40 -0.49 15.79 2.24
CA GLY A 40 -1.07 15.40 3.53
C GLY A 40 -0.40 14.21 4.22
N SER A 41 0.46 13.45 3.54
CA SER A 41 1.27 12.38 4.13
C SER A 41 2.40 11.98 3.16
N ALA A 42 3.50 11.45 3.71
CA ALA A 42 4.60 10.84 2.96
C ALA A 42 4.68 9.30 3.11
N ASP A 43 3.73 8.68 3.81
CA ASP A 43 3.81 7.26 4.19
C ASP A 43 3.74 6.31 2.98
N GLY A 44 3.18 6.76 1.85
CA GLY A 44 3.09 5.98 0.63
C GLY A 44 4.43 5.77 -0.09
N ARG A 45 5.46 6.57 0.22
CA ARG A 45 6.78 6.49 -0.44
C ARG A 45 7.42 5.11 -0.33
N VAL A 46 7.27 4.46 0.83
CA VAL A 46 7.90 3.16 1.11
C VAL A 46 7.54 2.09 0.07
N ILE A 47 6.33 2.14 -0.50
CA ILE A 47 5.91 1.19 -1.54
C ILE A 47 6.76 1.38 -2.80
N PHE A 48 6.94 2.61 -3.27
CA PHE A 48 7.70 2.90 -4.49
C PHE A 48 9.20 2.74 -4.29
N GLU A 49 9.72 3.13 -3.13
CA GLU A 49 11.12 2.88 -2.75
C GLU A 49 11.44 1.38 -2.72
N SER A 50 10.51 0.55 -2.23
CA SER A 50 10.67 -0.91 -2.24
C SER A 50 10.76 -1.49 -3.65
N VAL A 51 9.99 -0.94 -4.60
CA VAL A 51 10.03 -1.36 -6.01
C VAL A 51 11.36 -0.96 -6.63
N LEU A 52 11.82 0.27 -6.41
CA LEU A 52 13.13 0.74 -6.88
C LEU A 52 14.28 -0.12 -6.32
N ALA A 53 14.22 -0.47 -5.05
CA ALA A 53 15.21 -1.36 -4.43
C ALA A 53 15.16 -2.76 -5.06
N ALA A 54 13.97 -3.30 -5.34
CA ALA A 54 13.81 -4.63 -5.91
C ALA A 54 14.27 -4.75 -7.37
N VAL A 55 14.14 -3.70 -8.18
CA VAL A 55 14.60 -3.71 -9.59
C VAL A 55 16.09 -3.43 -9.76
N HIS A 56 16.76 -2.92 -8.72
CA HIS A 56 18.20 -2.66 -8.70
C HIS A 56 19.02 -3.76 -8.00
N ALA A 57 18.36 -4.79 -7.47
CA ALA A 57 18.99 -5.97 -6.86
C ALA A 57 19.32 -7.04 -7.91
#